data_AF-A0A2W6V0V2-F1
#
_entry.id   AF-A0A2W6V0V2-F1
#
_cell.length_a   1.000
_cell.length_b   1.000
_cell.length_c   1.000
_cell.angle_alpha   90.00
_cell.angle_beta   90.00
_cell.angle_gamma   90.00
#
_symmetry.space_group_name_H-M   'P 1'
#
loop_
_entity.id
_entity.type
_entity.pdbx_description
1 polymer ?
#
loop_
_entity_poly.entity_id
_entity_poly.type
_entity_poly.pdbx_seq_one_letter_code
_entity_poly.pdbx_strand_id
1 'polypeptide(L)'
;MAATMPELVDYAYIAEKLNVSQQTVRVYATGTKQRKEGFPKSALPEGARSPLFHKKDADAFIKQRLEETAGNTEQEEAAKQAYVELGREINLRSREQLQSALFDDLNLPKTENLSVSTPALKKLYDETGSAFVGHVLRFRGK
;
A
#
# COMPACT_ATOMS: atom_id res chain seq x y z
N MET A 1 33.59 -17.32 15.38
CA MET A 1 32.21 -17.47 14.90
C MET A 1 31.29 -16.99 16.00
N ALA A 2 30.77 -15.76 15.90
CA ALA A 2 29.91 -15.21 16.95
C ALA A 2 28.59 -15.98 16.94
N ALA A 3 28.24 -16.58 18.08
CA ALA A 3 26.95 -17.21 18.28
C ALA A 3 25.88 -16.11 18.15
N THR A 4 25.21 -16.06 17.00
CA THR A 4 24.04 -15.22 16.82
C THR A 4 22.97 -15.73 17.77
N MET A 5 22.87 -15.08 18.93
CA MET A 5 21.77 -15.28 19.86
C MET A 5 20.47 -15.24 19.03
N PRO A 6 19.58 -16.24 19.15
CA PRO A 6 18.28 -16.13 18.51
C PRO A 6 17.56 -14.98 19.20
N GLU A 7 17.59 -13.79 18.60
CA GLU A 7 16.78 -12.67 19.06
C GLU A 7 15.33 -13.10 18.83
N LEU A 8 14.64 -13.34 19.93
CA LEU A 8 13.27 -13.79 19.93
C LEU A 8 12.39 -12.57 20.14
N VAL A 9 11.44 -12.36 19.23
CA VAL A 9 10.49 -11.24 19.27
C VAL A 9 9.08 -11.77 19.47
N ASP A 10 8.25 -11.03 20.17
CA ASP A 10 6.84 -11.36 20.37
C ASP A 10 5.93 -10.63 19.37
N TYR A 11 4.61 -10.84 19.50
CA TYR A 11 3.62 -10.17 18.65
C TYR A 11 3.66 -8.64 18.74
N ALA A 12 4.09 -8.05 19.86
CA ALA A 12 4.22 -6.61 20.02
C ALA A 12 5.19 -6.02 19.00
N TYR A 13 6.35 -6.64 18.82
CA TYR A 13 7.35 -6.18 17.85
C TYR A 13 6.78 -6.12 16.43
N ILE A 14 6.09 -7.19 16.01
CA ILE A 14 5.47 -7.25 14.68
C ILE A 14 4.34 -6.23 14.56
N ALA A 15 3.53 -6.10 15.62
CA ALA A 15 2.41 -5.16 15.69
C ALA A 15 2.87 -3.71 15.57
N GLU A 16 3.90 -3.31 16.33
CA GLU A 16 4.48 -1.96 16.30
C GLU A 16 5.10 -1.65 14.93
N LYS A 17 5.85 -2.59 14.34
CA LYS A 17 6.49 -2.37 13.03
C LYS A 17 5.50 -2.27 11.89
N LEU A 18 4.38 -2.98 11.97
CA LEU A 18 3.29 -2.90 10.99
C LEU A 18 2.25 -1.83 11.33
N ASN A 19 2.39 -1.16 12.47
CA ASN A 19 1.42 -0.20 13.01
C ASN A 19 -0.01 -0.79 13.10
N VAL A 20 -0.12 -2.06 13.50
CA VAL A 20 -1.39 -2.82 13.68
C VAL A 20 -1.53 -3.30 15.13
N SER A 21 -2.74 -3.74 15.52
CA SER A 21 -2.96 -4.33 16.84
C SER A 21 -2.33 -5.72 16.98
N GLN A 22 -1.88 -6.07 18.18
CA GLN A 22 -1.42 -7.43 18.51
C GLN A 22 -2.48 -8.50 18.23
N GLN A 23 -3.77 -8.16 18.37
CA GLN A 23 -4.87 -9.07 18.01
C GLN A 23 -4.87 -9.37 16.51
N THR A 24 -4.57 -8.38 15.67
CA THR A 24 -4.45 -8.54 14.22
C THR A 24 -3.29 -9.47 13.87
N VAL A 25 -2.14 -9.32 14.53
CA VAL A 25 -0.99 -10.20 14.31
C VAL A 25 -1.29 -11.63 14.78
N ARG A 26 -2.01 -11.78 15.89
CA ARG A 26 -2.47 -13.10 16.38
C ARG A 26 -3.40 -13.78 15.38
N VAL A 27 -4.30 -13.02 14.72
CA VAL A 27 -5.17 -13.54 13.64
C VAL A 27 -4.34 -14.01 12.44
N TYR A 28 -3.22 -13.35 12.12
CA TYR A 28 -2.31 -13.81 11.06
C TYR A 28 -1.67 -15.17 11.38
N ALA A 29 -1.43 -15.45 12.65
CA ALA A 29 -0.87 -16.73 13.12
C ALA A 29 -1.91 -17.85 13.21
N THR A 30 -3.13 -17.58 13.70
CA THR A 30 -4.12 -18.62 14.06
C THR A 30 -5.35 -18.68 13.16
N GLY A 31 -5.58 -17.70 12.29
CA GLY A 31 -6.82 -17.59 11.52
C GLY A 31 -6.90 -18.59 10.36
N THR A 32 -7.80 -19.57 10.44
CA THR A 32 -8.02 -20.59 9.39
C THR A 32 -8.38 -20.04 8.00
N LYS A 33 -8.86 -18.78 7.90
CA LYS A 33 -9.17 -18.09 6.61
C LYS A 33 -8.19 -16.98 6.23
N GLN A 34 -7.38 -16.48 7.16
CA GLN A 34 -6.46 -15.35 6.96
C GLN A 34 -5.01 -15.70 7.30
N ARG A 35 -4.69 -16.99 7.49
CA ARG A 35 -3.33 -17.48 7.72
C ARG A 35 -2.46 -16.96 6.60
N LYS A 36 -1.58 -16.03 6.92
CA LYS A 36 -0.68 -15.46 5.92
C LYS A 36 0.46 -16.43 5.70
N GLU A 37 0.63 -16.84 4.45
CA GLU A 37 1.74 -17.69 4.04
C GLU A 37 3.06 -16.97 4.39
N GLY A 38 3.94 -17.66 5.12
CA GLY A 38 5.21 -17.08 5.59
C GLY A 38 5.18 -16.43 6.97
N PHE A 39 4.10 -16.54 7.76
CA PHE A 39 4.12 -16.10 9.16
C PHE A 39 5.20 -16.85 9.97
N PRO A 40 6.02 -16.18 10.81
CA PRO A 40 7.14 -16.80 11.52
C PRO A 40 6.69 -17.98 12.38
N LYS A 41 7.50 -19.05 12.40
CA LYS A 41 7.26 -20.22 13.25
C LYS A 41 7.53 -19.86 14.71
N SER A 42 6.58 -20.20 15.58
CA SER A 42 6.76 -20.08 17.03
C SER A 42 7.90 -20.99 17.51
N ALA A 43 8.87 -20.45 18.23
CA ALA A 43 9.99 -21.22 18.78
C ALA A 43 9.70 -21.83 20.17
N LEU A 44 8.51 -21.56 20.73
CA LEU A 44 8.07 -21.96 22.07
C LEU A 44 6.69 -22.63 22.04
N PRO A 45 6.36 -23.48 23.04
CA PRO A 45 5.15 -24.28 23.03
C PRO A 45 3.87 -23.42 23.00
N GLU A 46 2.94 -23.89 22.18
CA GLU A 46 1.64 -23.31 21.89
C GLU A 46 0.81 -23.20 23.19
N GLY A 47 0.62 -21.97 23.69
CA GLY A 47 -0.14 -21.73 24.94
C GLY A 47 0.36 -20.57 25.79
N ALA A 48 1.57 -20.05 25.54
CA ALA A 48 2.04 -18.84 26.20
C ALA A 48 1.23 -17.62 25.70
N ARG A 49 0.85 -16.72 26.63
CA ARG A 49 0.19 -15.44 26.31
C ARG A 49 1.02 -14.56 25.33
N SER A 50 2.32 -14.81 25.27
CA SER A 50 3.28 -14.18 24.35
C SER A 50 4.15 -15.25 23.68
N PRO A 51 3.73 -15.83 22.54
CA PRO A 51 4.61 -16.70 21.77
C PRO A 51 5.79 -15.88 21.22
N LEU A 52 6.97 -16.47 21.28
CA LEU A 52 8.21 -15.88 20.81
C LEU A 52 8.58 -16.45 19.44
N PHE A 53 8.90 -15.56 18.51
CA PHE A 53 9.24 -15.82 17.12
C PHE A 53 10.71 -15.46 16.87
N HIS A 54 11.35 -16.15 15.93
CA HIS A 54 12.67 -15.72 15.49
C HIS A 54 12.59 -14.35 14.82
N LYS A 55 13.38 -13.38 15.30
CA LYS A 55 13.45 -12.02 14.76
C LYS A 55 13.68 -12.01 13.25
N LYS A 56 14.55 -12.89 12.75
CA LYS A 56 14.84 -13.00 11.32
C LYS A 56 13.58 -13.28 10.48
N ASP A 57 12.75 -14.22 10.93
CA ASP A 57 11.50 -14.57 10.26
C ASP A 57 10.43 -13.48 10.44
N ALA A 58 10.37 -12.85 11.64
CA ALA A 58 9.48 -11.73 11.91
C ALA A 58 9.80 -10.50 11.06
N ASP A 59 11.08 -10.10 10.94
CA ASP A 59 11.53 -8.98 10.10
C ASP A 59 11.27 -9.27 8.62
N ALA A 60 11.43 -10.52 8.16
CA ALA A 60 11.07 -10.90 6.79
C ALA A 60 9.56 -10.73 6.52
N PHE A 61 8.71 -11.17 7.45
CA PHE A 61 7.26 -10.98 7.37
C PHE A 61 6.86 -9.51 7.42
N ILE A 62 7.45 -8.75 8.35
CA ILE A 62 7.26 -7.30 8.49
C ILE A 62 7.62 -6.60 7.19
N LYS A 63 8.80 -6.91 6.61
CA LYS A 63 9.27 -6.32 5.36
C LYS A 63 8.27 -6.59 4.23
N GLN A 64 7.86 -7.85 4.04
CA GLN A 64 6.89 -8.20 3.02
C GLN A 64 5.57 -7.45 3.18
N ARG A 65 5.08 -7.28 4.42
CA ARG A 65 3.84 -6.52 4.65
C ARG A 65 4.01 -5.04 4.55
N LEU A 66 5.15 -4.48 4.96
CA LEU A 66 5.47 -3.08 4.71
C LEU A 66 5.52 -2.81 3.21
N GLU A 67 6.09 -3.70 2.39
CA GLU A 67 6.11 -3.56 0.93
C GLU A 67 4.69 -3.65 0.33
N GLU A 68 3.87 -4.63 0.75
CA GLU A 68 2.49 -4.77 0.27
C GLU A 68 1.56 -3.64 0.75
N THR A 69 1.77 -3.12 1.96
CA THR A 69 0.99 -1.98 2.50
C THR A 69 1.50 -0.65 1.96
N ALA A 70 2.81 -0.44 1.82
CA ALA A 70 3.39 0.77 1.25
C ALA A 70 2.90 1.00 -0.18
N GLY A 71 2.78 -0.07 -0.98
CA GLY A 71 2.14 0.02 -2.29
C GLY A 71 0.70 0.55 -2.23
N ASN A 72 -0.06 0.21 -1.18
CA ASN A 72 -1.40 0.75 -0.99
C ASN A 72 -1.37 2.21 -0.52
N THR A 73 -0.51 2.52 0.45
CA THR A 73 -0.40 3.87 1.03
C THR A 73 0.10 4.88 0.01
N GLU A 74 1.11 4.58 -0.79
CA GLU A 74 1.61 5.49 -1.84
C GLU A 74 0.54 5.77 -2.89
N GLN A 75 -0.26 4.77 -3.24
CA GLN A 75 -1.42 4.94 -4.10
C GLN A 75 -2.46 5.85 -3.43
N GLU A 76 -2.86 5.57 -2.22
CA GLU A 76 -3.84 6.38 -1.49
C GLU A 76 -3.37 7.83 -1.28
N GLU A 77 -2.09 8.06 -1.01
CA GLU A 77 -1.52 9.39 -0.89
C GLU A 77 -1.50 10.13 -2.22
N ALA A 78 -1.07 9.48 -3.32
CA ALA A 78 -1.13 10.07 -4.65
C ALA A 78 -2.57 10.41 -5.04
N ALA A 79 -3.53 9.55 -4.70
CA ALA A 79 -4.95 9.83 -4.90
C ALA A 79 -5.42 11.06 -4.10
N LYS A 80 -5.05 11.15 -2.82
CA LYS A 80 -5.37 12.31 -1.98
C LYS A 80 -4.78 13.60 -2.53
N GLN A 81 -3.52 13.59 -2.97
CA GLN A 81 -2.91 14.78 -3.59
C GLN A 81 -3.66 15.20 -4.86
N ALA A 82 -4.06 14.25 -5.70
CA ALA A 82 -4.90 14.53 -6.85
C ALA A 82 -6.25 15.16 -6.44
N TYR A 83 -6.90 14.67 -5.38
CA TYR A 83 -8.16 15.26 -4.88
C TYR A 83 -7.97 16.68 -4.33
N VAL A 84 -6.84 16.96 -3.69
CA VAL A 84 -6.51 18.31 -3.19
C VAL A 84 -6.30 19.28 -4.34
N GLU A 85 -5.55 18.88 -5.38
CA GLU A 85 -5.36 19.69 -6.59
C GLU A 85 -6.68 19.95 -7.33
N LEU A 86 -7.57 18.95 -7.35
CA LEU A 86 -8.90 19.05 -7.98
C LEU A 86 -9.91 19.80 -7.11
N GLY A 87 -9.73 19.85 -5.79
CA GLY A 87 -10.68 20.42 -4.83
C GLY A 87 -11.91 19.56 -4.54
N ARG A 88 -11.96 18.29 -5.01
CA ARG A 88 -13.04 17.33 -4.71
C ARG A 88 -12.55 15.88 -4.71
N GLU A 89 -13.17 15.06 -3.87
CA GLU A 89 -12.94 13.61 -3.87
C GLU A 89 -13.71 12.95 -5.02
N ILE A 90 -12.99 12.24 -5.88
CA ILE A 90 -13.57 11.47 -6.99
C ILE A 90 -13.09 10.01 -6.93
N ASN A 91 -13.77 9.13 -7.65
CA ASN A 91 -13.28 7.76 -7.77
C ASN A 91 -12.25 7.64 -8.92
N LEU A 92 -10.94 7.67 -8.62
CA LEU A 92 -9.86 7.51 -9.61
C LEU A 92 -9.83 6.13 -10.30
N ARG A 93 -10.55 5.14 -9.77
CA ARG A 93 -10.74 3.84 -10.44
C ARG A 93 -11.83 3.92 -11.51
N SER A 94 -12.74 4.89 -11.42
CA SER A 94 -13.79 5.08 -12.42
C SER A 94 -13.28 5.94 -13.58
N ARG A 95 -13.35 5.35 -14.78
CA ARG A 95 -12.92 6.01 -16.02
C ARG A 95 -13.67 7.34 -16.25
N GLU A 96 -14.98 7.35 -16.04
CA GLU A 96 -15.84 8.50 -16.35
C GLU A 96 -15.64 9.66 -15.38
N GLN A 97 -15.49 9.37 -14.09
CA GLN A 97 -15.19 10.36 -13.05
C GLN A 97 -13.82 10.99 -13.30
N LEU A 98 -12.82 10.16 -13.62
CA LEU A 98 -11.48 10.64 -13.96
C LEU A 98 -11.47 11.49 -15.23
N GLN A 99 -12.21 11.09 -16.27
CA GLN A 99 -12.38 11.87 -17.49
C GLN A 99 -13.01 13.24 -17.19
N SER A 100 -14.10 13.28 -16.42
CA SER A 100 -14.76 14.54 -16.07
C SER A 100 -13.83 15.45 -15.28
N ALA A 101 -13.10 14.93 -14.30
CA ALA A 101 -12.12 15.70 -13.55
C ALA A 101 -10.98 16.29 -14.39
N LEU A 102 -10.51 15.54 -15.40
CA LEU A 102 -9.43 16.00 -16.28
C LEU A 102 -9.91 17.03 -17.31
N PHE A 103 -11.05 16.78 -17.94
CA PHE A 103 -11.48 17.56 -19.10
C PHE A 103 -12.54 18.62 -18.78
N ASP A 104 -13.36 18.40 -17.76
CA ASP A 104 -14.45 19.30 -17.36
C ASP A 104 -13.95 20.25 -16.26
N ASP A 105 -13.41 19.71 -15.17
CA ASP A 105 -12.93 20.53 -14.04
C ASP A 105 -11.59 21.23 -14.35
N LEU A 106 -10.58 20.48 -14.81
CA LEU A 106 -9.25 21.03 -15.12
C LEU A 106 -9.18 21.66 -16.52
N ASN A 107 -10.26 21.58 -17.30
CA ASN A 107 -10.39 22.11 -18.66
C ASN A 107 -9.22 21.76 -19.61
N LEU A 108 -8.61 20.57 -19.42
CA LEU A 108 -7.46 20.16 -20.21
C LEU A 108 -7.85 19.88 -21.68
N PRO A 109 -6.91 20.08 -22.64
CA PRO A 109 -7.17 19.80 -24.04
C PRO A 109 -7.60 18.34 -24.23
N LYS A 110 -8.79 18.17 -24.81
CA LYS A 110 -9.37 16.84 -25.06
C LYS A 110 -8.49 16.08 -26.04
N THR A 111 -7.92 14.96 -25.59
CA THR A 111 -7.28 14.00 -26.49
C THR A 111 -8.33 13.41 -27.42
N GLU A 112 -7.94 12.96 -28.63
CA GLU A 112 -8.84 12.50 -29.71
C GLU A 112 -9.90 11.45 -29.30
N ASN A 113 -9.82 10.84 -28.11
CA ASN A 113 -10.80 9.88 -27.60
C ASN A 113 -11.15 10.03 -26.10
N LEU A 114 -10.91 11.20 -25.49
CA LEU A 114 -11.01 11.39 -24.03
C LEU A 114 -10.28 10.28 -23.26
N SER A 115 -9.23 9.71 -23.83
CA SER A 115 -8.69 8.43 -23.35
C SER A 115 -7.90 8.70 -22.06
N VAL A 116 -8.35 8.15 -20.93
CA VAL A 116 -7.62 8.20 -19.64
C VAL A 116 -6.73 6.97 -19.45
N SER A 117 -6.23 6.45 -20.56
CA SER A 117 -5.22 5.39 -20.60
C SER A 117 -3.86 5.97 -20.19
N THR A 118 -3.00 5.16 -19.59
CA THR A 118 -1.63 5.55 -19.20
C THR A 118 -0.83 6.27 -20.29
N PRO A 119 -0.78 5.82 -21.56
CA PRO A 119 -0.06 6.55 -22.61
C PRO A 119 -0.69 7.92 -22.94
N ALA A 120 -2.01 8.04 -22.87
CA ALA A 120 -2.71 9.30 -23.14
C ALA A 120 -2.53 10.31 -22.00
N LEU A 121 -2.58 9.85 -20.75
CA LEU A 121 -2.26 10.68 -19.57
C LEU A 121 -0.80 11.15 -19.61
N LYS A 122 0.15 10.29 -19.99
CA LYS A 122 1.57 10.69 -20.09
C LYS A 122 1.78 11.77 -21.15
N LYS A 123 1.14 11.64 -22.32
CA LYS A 123 1.19 12.66 -23.37
C LYS A 123 0.54 13.97 -22.91
N LEU A 124 -0.63 13.88 -22.28
CA LEU A 124 -1.34 15.03 -21.71
C LEU A 124 -0.49 15.74 -20.64
N TYR A 125 0.21 15.00 -19.77
CA TYR A 125 1.12 15.55 -18.78
C TYR A 125 2.31 16.27 -19.42
N ASP A 126 2.88 15.73 -20.49
CA ASP A 126 3.97 16.37 -21.24
C ASP A 126 3.52 17.68 -21.90
N GLU A 127 2.29 17.72 -22.42
CA GLU A 127 1.71 18.89 -23.08
C GLU A 127 1.20 19.96 -22.10
N THR A 128 0.70 19.56 -20.92
CA THR A 128 0.02 20.48 -19.97
C THR A 128 0.77 20.71 -18.67
N GLY A 129 1.69 19.82 -18.29
CA GLY A 129 2.42 19.87 -17.03
C GLY A 129 1.57 19.68 -15.77
N SER A 130 0.32 19.19 -15.90
CA SER A 130 -0.63 19.17 -14.79
C SER A 130 -0.21 18.22 -13.66
N ALA A 131 -0.02 18.76 -12.44
CA ALA A 131 0.33 18.00 -11.25
C ALA A 131 -0.66 16.84 -10.97
N PHE A 132 -1.96 17.10 -11.18
CA PHE A 132 -3.02 16.10 -11.07
C PHE A 132 -2.74 14.84 -11.90
N VAL A 133 -2.32 15.00 -13.16
CA VAL A 133 -2.03 13.86 -14.05
C VAL A 133 -0.83 13.06 -13.56
N GLY A 134 0.19 13.76 -13.03
CA GLY A 134 1.36 13.12 -12.41
C GLY A 134 0.97 12.27 -11.19
N HIS A 135 0.10 12.78 -10.32
CA HIS A 135 -0.42 12.04 -9.17
C HIS A 135 -1.25 10.82 -9.61
N VAL A 136 -2.08 10.94 -10.64
CA VAL A 136 -2.88 9.83 -11.18
C VAL A 136 -2.00 8.74 -11.81
N LEU A 137 -0.93 9.11 -12.49
CA LEU A 137 0.06 8.15 -13.03
C LEU A 137 0.73 7.37 -11.91
N ARG A 138 1.16 8.06 -10.84
CA ARG A 138 1.75 7.45 -9.66
C ARG A 138 0.77 6.53 -8.93
N PHE A 139 -0.50 6.91 -8.81
CA PHE A 139 -1.57 6.07 -8.27
C PHE A 139 -1.74 4.75 -9.04
N ARG A 140 -1.55 4.78 -10.37
CA ARG A 140 -1.63 3.58 -11.20
C ARG A 140 -0.35 2.72 -11.19
N GLY A 141 0.69 3.13 -10.47
CA GLY A 141 1.91 2.34 -10.30
C GLY A 141 2.82 2.31 -11.52
N LYS A 142 2.94 3.43 -12.26
CA LYS A 142 3.91 3.58 -13.36
C LYS A 142 4.69 4.89 -13.29
#